data_AF-A0A392RN90-F1
#
_entry.id   AF-A0A392RN90-F1
#
_cell.length_a   1.000
_cell.length_b   1.000
_cell.length_c   1.000
_cell.angle_alpha   90.00
_cell.angle_beta   90.00
_cell.angle_gamma   90.00
#
_symmetry.space_group_name_H-M   'P 1'
#
loop_
_entity.id
_entity.type
_entity.pdbx_description
1 polymer ?
#
loop_
_entity_poly.entity_id
_entity_poly.type
_entity_poly.pdbx_seq_one_letter_code
_entity_poly.pdbx_strand_id
1 'polypeptide(L)'
;MKEKQDKNNEPELQAKQEASRRKKMSRAQDSVLKYMAKIMDVCKAKGFVYGIIPEKGKPVSGSSDSLREWWKDQIRFDHSAPLAVAKYLPLLGQDEQFNTMMAD
;
A
#
# COMPACT_ATOMS: atom_id res chain seq x y z
N MET A 1 -33.99 34.63 -6.78
CA MET A 1 -33.56 33.23 -6.92
C MET A 1 -32.04 33.23 -6.81
N LYS A 2 -31.47 32.63 -5.76
CA LYS A 2 -30.01 32.59 -5.57
C LYS A 2 -29.47 31.48 -6.46
N GLU A 3 -28.80 31.87 -7.53
CA GLU A 3 -28.11 30.96 -8.44
C GLU A 3 -26.95 30.26 -7.74
N LYS A 4 -26.80 29.00 -8.12
CA LYS A 4 -26.02 27.94 -7.51
C LYS A 4 -24.53 28.29 -7.47
N GLN A 5 -23.97 28.29 -6.26
CA GLN A 5 -22.55 28.41 -6.00
C GLN A 5 -21.94 27.01 -5.91
N ASP A 6 -21.81 26.32 -7.05
CA ASP A 6 -21.36 24.91 -7.14
C ASP A 6 -19.91 24.74 -7.62
N LYS A 7 -19.05 25.76 -7.49
CA LYS A 7 -17.65 25.66 -7.93
C LYS A 7 -16.61 25.49 -6.81
N ASN A 8 -17.03 25.35 -5.55
CA ASN A 8 -16.12 25.32 -4.39
C ASN A 8 -16.05 23.96 -3.64
N ASN A 9 -16.77 22.93 -4.09
CA ASN A 9 -16.97 21.66 -3.35
C ASN A 9 -16.10 20.48 -3.84
N GLU A 10 -15.48 20.60 -5.01
CA GLU A 10 -14.72 19.51 -5.63
C GLU A 10 -13.43 19.13 -4.88
N PRO A 11 -12.57 20.09 -4.45
CA PRO A 11 -11.39 19.75 -3.65
C PRO A 11 -11.75 19.24 -2.25
N GLU A 12 -12.85 19.71 -1.65
CA GLU A 12 -13.32 19.23 -0.35
C GLU A 12 -13.85 17.80 -0.42
N LEU A 13 -14.57 17.46 -1.50
CA LEU A 13 -15.04 16.10 -1.75
C LEU A 13 -13.88 15.13 -1.97
N GLN A 14 -12.87 15.52 -2.76
CA GLN A 14 -11.66 14.72 -2.97
C GLN A 14 -10.88 14.51 -1.67
N ALA A 15 -10.72 15.55 -0.84
CA ALA A 15 -10.08 15.45 0.47
C ALA A 15 -10.84 14.49 1.41
N LYS A 16 -12.17 14.55 1.43
CA LYS A 16 -13.03 13.62 2.20
C LYS A 16 -12.90 12.18 1.72
N GLN A 17 -12.87 11.95 0.40
CA GLN A 17 -12.66 10.62 -0.18
C GLN A 17 -11.28 10.06 0.18
N GLU A 18 -10.23 10.88 0.08
CA GLU A 18 -8.87 10.48 0.44
C GLU A 18 -8.73 10.17 1.94
N ALA A 19 -9.34 10.98 2.81
CA ALA A 19 -9.39 10.70 4.24
C ALA A 19 -10.13 9.39 4.55
N SER A 20 -11.24 9.12 3.87
CA SER A 20 -11.99 7.86 3.98
C SER A 20 -11.13 6.66 3.56
N ARG A 21 -10.41 6.78 2.44
CA ARG A 21 -9.49 5.73 1.94
C ARG A 21 -8.39 5.41 2.94
N ARG A 22 -7.74 6.45 3.49
CA ARG A 22 -6.70 6.29 4.53
C ARG A 22 -7.22 5.59 5.78
N LYS A 23 -8.44 5.93 6.22
CA LYS A 23 -9.07 5.29 7.39
C LYS A 23 -9.40 3.82 7.15
N LYS A 24 -9.88 3.47 5.95
CA LYS A 24 -10.10 2.06 5.57
C LYS A 24 -8.79 1.28 5.57
N MET A 25 -7.72 1.88 5.04
CA MET A 25 -6.40 1.27 5.01
C MET A 25 -5.85 1.00 6.43
N SER A 26 -5.96 1.98 7.35
CA SER A 26 -5.53 1.80 8.74
C SER A 26 -6.26 0.64 9.42
N ARG A 27 -7.57 0.49 9.23
CA ARG A 27 -8.33 -0.64 9.80
C ARG A 27 -7.91 -2.00 9.21
N ALA A 28 -7.62 -2.02 7.91
CA ALA A 28 -7.10 -3.23 7.26
C ALA A 28 -5.70 -3.58 7.80
N GLN A 29 -4.86 -2.57 8.02
CA GLN A 29 -3.54 -2.74 8.62
C GLN A 29 -3.62 -3.35 10.03
N ASP A 30 -4.52 -2.84 10.88
CA ASP A 30 -4.74 -3.39 12.22
C ASP A 30 -5.13 -4.87 12.14
N SER A 31 -5.96 -5.23 11.16
CA SER A 31 -6.38 -6.61 10.92
C SER A 31 -5.21 -7.49 10.47
N VAL A 32 -4.37 -7.00 9.55
CA VAL A 32 -3.15 -7.72 9.10
C VAL A 32 -2.21 -7.96 10.27
N LEU A 33 -1.90 -6.92 11.06
CA LEU A 33 -1.02 -7.01 12.22
C LEU A 33 -1.54 -8.01 13.25
N LYS A 34 -2.85 -8.00 13.53
CA LYS A 34 -3.50 -8.95 14.42
C LYS A 34 -3.27 -10.41 13.97
N TYR A 35 -3.41 -10.69 12.68
CA TYR A 35 -3.18 -12.04 12.15
C TYR A 35 -1.71 -12.44 12.14
N MET A 36 -0.80 -11.50 11.81
CA MET A 36 0.64 -11.75 11.86
C MET A 36 1.09 -12.10 13.29
N ALA A 37 0.62 -11.36 14.29
CA ALA A 37 0.86 -11.65 15.71
C ALA A 37 0.31 -13.04 16.08
N LYS A 38 -0.91 -13.37 15.66
CA LYS A 38 -1.50 -14.70 15.90
C LYS A 38 -0.64 -15.83 15.32
N ILE A 39 -0.09 -15.67 14.11
CA ILE A 39 0.79 -16.67 13.49
C ILE A 39 2.08 -16.81 14.28
N MET A 40 2.68 -15.70 14.73
CA MET A 40 3.87 -15.73 15.61
C MET A 40 3.60 -16.55 16.88
N ASP A 41 2.47 -16.30 17.53
CA ASP A 41 2.14 -16.92 18.83
C ASP A 41 1.76 -18.41 18.71
N VAL A 42 0.88 -18.73 17.75
CA VAL A 42 0.31 -20.07 17.57
C VAL A 42 1.29 -20.99 16.85
N CYS A 43 1.88 -20.52 15.76
CA CYS A 43 2.75 -21.33 14.92
C CYS A 43 4.22 -21.27 15.35
N LYS A 44 4.55 -20.53 16.43
CA LYS A 44 5.92 -20.31 16.91
C LYS A 44 6.84 -19.82 15.80
N ALA A 45 6.33 -18.93 14.96
CA ALA A 45 7.15 -18.32 13.91
C ALA A 45 8.26 -17.45 14.54
N LYS A 46 9.39 -17.34 13.84
CA LYS A 46 10.59 -16.64 14.34
C LYS A 46 10.60 -15.13 14.05
N GLY A 47 9.78 -14.70 13.11
CA GLY A 47 9.62 -13.29 12.76
C GLY A 47 8.65 -13.10 11.61
N PHE A 48 8.19 -11.86 11.42
CA PHE A 48 7.39 -11.45 10.27
C PHE A 48 7.82 -10.06 9.78
N VAL A 49 7.61 -9.81 8.49
CA VAL A 49 7.65 -8.48 7.88
C VAL A 49 6.50 -8.37 6.89
N TYR A 50 5.94 -7.19 6.70
CA TYR A 50 5.02 -6.90 5.59
C TYR A 50 5.20 -5.44 5.13
N GLY A 51 4.84 -5.18 3.89
CA GLY A 51 4.94 -3.87 3.28
C GLY A 51 3.91 -3.70 2.18
N ILE A 52 3.32 -2.50 2.09
CA ILE A 52 2.27 -2.14 1.16
C ILE A 52 2.61 -0.78 0.57
N ILE A 53 2.64 -0.69 -0.76
CA ILE A 53 2.80 0.58 -1.49
C ILE A 53 1.42 1.01 -1.97
N PRO A 54 0.79 2.02 -1.35
CA PRO A 54 -0.48 2.52 -1.84
C PRO A 54 -0.26 3.26 -3.16
N GLU A 55 -1.29 3.30 -3.99
CA GLU A 55 -1.29 4.07 -5.25
C GLU A 55 -0.92 5.55 -5.03
N LYS A 56 -1.34 6.13 -3.88
CA LYS A 56 -0.91 7.47 -3.46
C LYS A 56 -0.57 7.46 -1.98
N GLY A 57 0.44 8.24 -1.62
CA GLY A 57 0.88 8.43 -0.24
C GLY A 57 2.14 7.65 0.08
N LYS A 58 2.41 7.52 1.38
CA LYS A 58 3.62 6.86 1.87
C LYS A 58 3.46 5.34 1.93
N PRO A 59 4.53 4.57 1.69
CA PRO A 59 4.58 3.15 2.02
C PRO A 59 4.12 2.88 3.45
N VAL A 60 3.46 1.74 3.64
CA VAL A 60 3.03 1.24 4.94
C VAL A 60 3.73 -0.07 5.18
N SER A 61 4.46 -0.20 6.28
CA SER A 61 5.15 -1.44 6.61
C SER A 61 5.04 -1.79 8.09
N GLY A 62 5.30 -3.05 8.42
CA GLY A 62 5.42 -3.50 9.79
C GLY A 62 6.22 -4.79 9.89
N SER A 63 6.74 -5.05 11.09
CA SER A 63 7.65 -6.18 11.35
C SER A 63 7.55 -6.63 12.81
N SER A 64 7.99 -7.86 13.07
CA SER A 64 8.27 -8.31 14.43
C SER A 64 9.54 -7.68 14.97
N ASP A 65 9.68 -7.64 16.30
CA ASP A 65 10.87 -7.12 16.97
C ASP A 65 12.17 -7.77 16.49
N SER A 66 12.13 -9.09 16.26
CA SER A 66 13.27 -9.90 15.80
C SER A 66 13.81 -9.49 14.42
N LEU A 67 12.99 -8.86 13.57
CA LEU A 67 13.35 -8.49 12.20
C LEU A 67 13.32 -6.98 11.96
N ARG A 68 12.93 -6.19 12.96
CA ARG A 68 12.70 -4.74 12.81
C ARG A 68 13.94 -3.99 12.33
N GLU A 69 15.10 -4.24 12.94
CA GLU A 69 16.35 -3.55 12.60
C GLU A 69 16.80 -3.89 11.17
N TRP A 70 16.85 -5.17 10.84
CA TRP A 70 17.17 -5.62 9.49
C TRP A 70 16.21 -5.04 8.43
N TRP A 71 14.91 -5.09 8.70
CA TRP A 71 13.89 -4.59 7.79
C TRP A 71 13.97 -3.07 7.58
N LYS A 72 14.15 -2.32 8.66
CA LYS A 72 14.19 -0.86 8.61
C LYS A 72 15.49 -0.35 8.02
N ASP A 73 16.64 -0.86 8.48
CA ASP A 73 17.93 -0.22 8.24
C ASP A 73 18.68 -0.83 7.06
N GLN A 74 18.51 -2.14 6.80
CA GLN A 74 19.14 -2.78 5.64
C GLN A 74 18.23 -2.77 4.41
N ILE A 75 16.99 -3.26 4.55
CA ILE A 75 16.06 -3.33 3.41
C ILE A 75 15.51 -1.94 3.05
N ARG A 76 15.31 -1.07 4.04
CA ARG A 76 14.83 0.30 3.87
C ARG A 76 13.60 0.36 2.95
N PHE A 77 12.60 -0.46 3.29
CA PHE A 77 11.43 -0.69 2.45
C PHE A 77 10.79 0.59 1.90
N ASP A 78 10.65 1.61 2.75
CA ASP A 78 10.03 2.88 2.38
C ASP A 78 10.77 3.60 1.23
N HIS A 79 12.03 3.26 0.99
CA HIS A 79 12.83 3.76 -0.13
C HIS A 79 12.94 2.74 -1.27
N SER A 80 13.25 1.49 -0.96
CA SER A 80 13.54 0.47 -1.97
C SER A 80 12.29 0.00 -2.73
N ALA A 81 11.14 -0.09 -2.06
CA ALA A 81 9.93 -0.62 -2.67
C ALA A 81 9.26 0.34 -3.68
N PRO A 82 9.16 1.67 -3.46
CA PRO A 82 8.71 2.59 -4.50
C PRO A 82 9.54 2.51 -5.78
N LEU A 83 10.86 2.38 -5.66
CA LEU A 83 11.77 2.23 -6.80
C LEU A 83 11.52 0.91 -7.55
N ALA A 84 11.30 -0.17 -6.80
CA ALA A 84 10.95 -1.46 -7.40
C ALA A 84 9.61 -1.39 -8.15
N VAL A 85 8.58 -0.78 -7.57
CA VAL A 85 7.28 -0.60 -8.24
C VAL A 85 7.44 0.21 -9.52
N ALA A 86 8.17 1.34 -9.46
CA ALA A 86 8.42 2.17 -10.64
C ALA A 86 9.16 1.42 -11.77
N LYS A 87 10.06 0.49 -11.40
CA LYS A 87 10.82 -0.32 -12.36
C LYS A 87 10.01 -1.47 -12.96
N TYR A 88 9.25 -2.19 -12.15
CA TYR A 88 8.68 -3.48 -12.55
C TYR A 88 7.19 -3.42 -12.90
N LEU A 89 6.41 -2.51 -12.30
CA LEU A 89 4.98 -2.41 -12.58
C LEU A 89 4.68 -2.10 -14.06
N PRO A 90 5.42 -1.19 -14.75
CA PRO A 90 5.19 -0.95 -16.17
C PRO A 90 5.47 -2.18 -17.06
N LEU A 91 6.42 -3.04 -16.68
CA LEU A 91 6.78 -4.23 -17.45
C LEU A 91 5.63 -5.25 -17.47
N LEU A 92 4.88 -5.37 -16.36
CA LEU A 92 3.70 -6.24 -16.29
C LEU A 92 2.60 -5.82 -17.27
N GLY A 93 2.47 -4.51 -17.53
CA GLY A 93 1.53 -4.00 -18.53
C GLY A 93 2.00 -4.21 -19.98
N GLN A 94 3.31 -4.31 -20.22
CA GLN A 94 3.86 -4.60 -21.54
C GLN A 94 3.69 -6.07 -21.93
N ASP A 95 3.80 -6.99 -20.97
CA ASP A 95 3.60 -8.43 -21.20
C ASP A 95 2.13 -8.73 -21.58
N GLU A 96 1.16 -8.09 -20.93
CA GLU A 96 -0.27 -8.23 -21.31
C GLU A 96 -0.57 -7.63 -22.69
N GLN A 97 0.04 -6.49 -23.02
CA GLN A 97 -0.17 -5.80 -24.29
C GLN A 97 0.49 -6.55 -25.47
N PHE A 98 1.68 -7.11 -25.27
CA PHE A 98 2.36 -7.98 -26.24
C PHE A 98 1.60 -9.29 -26.46
N ASN A 99 1.12 -9.93 -25.39
CA ASN A 99 0.38 -11.19 -25.49
C ASN A 99 -1.00 -11.00 -26.16
N THR A 100 -1.60 -9.80 -26.05
CA THR A 100 -2.85 -9.44 -26.74
C THR A 100 -2.61 -9.19 -28.24
N MET A 101 -1.48 -8.57 -28.64
CA MET A 101 -1.19 -8.25 -30.04
C MET A 101 -0.78 -9.46 -30.90
N MET A 102 -0.43 -10.60 -30.31
CA MET A 102 -0.03 -11.82 -31.00
C MET A 102 -1.13 -12.90 -31.03
N ALA A 103 -2.32 -12.59 -30.50
CA ALA A 103 -3.45 -13.52 -30.41
C ALA A 103 -4.45 -13.42 -31.58
N ASP A 104 -4.16 -12.62 -32.61
CA ASP A 104 -4.95 -12.46 -33.84
C ASP A 104 -4.32 -13.19 -35.04
#